data_AF-A0A327TXK9-F1
#
_entry.id   AF-A0A327TXK9-F1
#
_cell.length_a   1.000
_cell.length_b   1.000
_cell.length_c   1.000
_cell.angle_alpha   90.00
_cell.angle_beta   90.00
_cell.angle_gamma   90.00
#
_symmetry.space_group_name_H-M   'P 1'
#
loop_
_entity.id
_entity.type
_entity.pdbx_description
1 polymer ?
#
loop_
_entity_poly.entity_id
_entity_poly.type
_entity_poly.pdbx_seq_one_letter_code
_entity_poly.pdbx_strand_id
1 'polypeptide(L)'
;MNAMTADAPQLWAEYQVTTLAEGAREWTVPSYGSPAWNQLPPSDPRRYAAVIEAAEQWRRQTAEEQRLDQLAEDDPAAWYAEVTAGANEEARRLAGRLARMRTLAELDAARTHRPPRQLHATPGWPPVAIPGKPGRYLHPAPSAMAA
;
A
#
# COMPACT_ATOMS: atom_id res chain seq x y z
N MET A 1 -46.38 -31.13 29.53
CA MET A 1 -45.55 -31.29 28.32
C MET A 1 -45.04 -29.92 27.91
N ASN A 2 -43.72 -29.79 27.67
CA ASN A 2 -42.93 -28.62 27.18
C ASN A 2 -41.81 -28.14 28.13
N ALA A 3 -40.88 -29.03 28.46
CA ALA A 3 -39.61 -28.68 29.12
C ALA A 3 -38.35 -29.07 28.30
N MET A 4 -38.49 -29.77 27.16
CA MET A 4 -37.35 -30.30 26.39
C MET A 4 -36.74 -29.33 25.36
N THR A 5 -37.35 -28.18 25.09
CA THR A 5 -36.85 -27.22 24.07
C THR A 5 -35.98 -26.10 24.64
N ALA A 6 -36.02 -25.86 25.96
CA ALA A 6 -35.24 -24.80 26.60
C ALA A 6 -33.73 -25.13 26.68
N ASP A 7 -33.34 -26.39 26.51
CA ASP A 7 -31.98 -26.87 26.76
C ASP A 7 -31.10 -26.92 25.50
N ALA A 8 -31.70 -27.03 24.30
CA ALA A 8 -30.95 -27.11 23.04
C ALA A 8 -30.03 -25.90 22.74
N PRO A 9 -30.45 -24.63 22.92
CA PRO A 9 -29.56 -23.49 22.69
C PRO A 9 -28.44 -23.40 23.75
N GLN A 10 -28.71 -23.86 24.97
CA GLN A 10 -27.72 -23.88 26.04
C GLN A 10 -26.67 -24.98 25.83
N LEU A 11 -27.10 -26.20 25.49
CA LEU A 11 -26.21 -27.30 25.09
C LEU A 11 -25.36 -26.93 23.88
N TRP A 12 -25.95 -26.22 22.91
CA TRP A 12 -25.23 -25.69 21.76
C TRP A 12 -24.18 -24.67 22.18
N ALA A 13 -24.53 -23.70 23.03
CA ALA A 13 -23.59 -22.70 23.52
C ALA A 13 -22.44 -23.31 24.32
N GLU A 14 -22.73 -24.25 25.22
CA GLU A 14 -21.74 -24.99 26.01
C GLU A 14 -20.79 -25.80 25.11
N TYR A 15 -21.31 -26.45 24.07
CA TYR A 15 -20.49 -27.14 23.07
C TYR A 15 -19.57 -26.18 22.30
N GLN A 16 -20.07 -25.02 21.87
CA GLN A 16 -19.26 -24.01 21.18
C GLN A 16 -18.15 -23.46 22.09
N VAL A 17 -18.47 -23.12 23.35
CA VAL A 17 -17.51 -22.62 24.34
C VAL A 17 -16.45 -23.67 24.64
N THR A 18 -16.84 -24.93 24.84
CA THR A 18 -15.92 -26.04 25.11
C THR A 18 -14.99 -26.28 23.92
N THR A 19 -15.52 -26.29 22.70
CA THR A 19 -14.72 -26.49 21.48
C THR A 19 -13.77 -25.32 21.22
N LEU A 20 -14.19 -24.08 21.51
CA LEU A 20 -13.33 -22.89 21.46
C LEU A 20 -12.22 -22.96 22.52
N ALA A 21 -12.54 -23.35 23.75
CA ALA A 21 -11.57 -23.45 24.85
C ALA A 21 -10.53 -24.56 24.63
N GLU A 22 -10.92 -25.69 24.05
CA GLU A 22 -10.02 -26.80 23.73
C GLU A 22 -9.09 -26.48 22.54
N GLY A 23 -9.59 -25.75 21.54
CA GLY A 23 -8.78 -25.32 20.39
C GLY A 23 -7.85 -24.13 20.66
N ALA A 24 -8.13 -23.30 21.68
CA ALA A 24 -7.46 -22.02 21.93
C ALA A 24 -5.94 -22.07 22.18
N ARG A 25 -5.32 -23.24 22.37
CA ARG A 25 -3.87 -23.32 22.59
C ARG A 25 -3.02 -23.07 21.33
N GLU A 26 -3.55 -23.30 20.13
CA GLU A 26 -2.82 -23.15 18.85
C GLU A 26 -3.70 -22.66 17.68
N TRP A 27 -4.90 -22.13 17.96
CA TRP A 27 -5.86 -21.80 16.92
C TRP A 27 -5.79 -20.35 16.44
N THR A 28 -5.47 -20.15 15.16
CA THR A 28 -5.71 -18.88 14.46
C THR A 28 -7.16 -18.75 14.01
N VAL A 29 -7.87 -17.74 14.52
CA VAL A 29 -9.21 -17.34 14.05
C VAL A 29 -9.04 -16.47 12.79
N PRO A 30 -9.64 -16.83 11.64
CA PRO A 30 -9.57 -15.98 10.45
C PRO A 30 -10.47 -14.76 10.63
N SER A 31 -10.06 -13.62 10.06
CA SER A 31 -10.89 -12.40 10.07
C SER A 31 -12.27 -12.65 9.47
N TYR A 32 -13.30 -12.11 10.12
CA TYR A 32 -14.68 -12.19 9.63
C TYR A 32 -14.79 -11.68 8.17
N GLY A 33 -15.53 -12.42 7.34
CA GLY A 33 -15.73 -12.09 5.92
C GLY A 33 -14.53 -12.35 5.00
N SER A 34 -13.37 -12.73 5.54
CA SER A 34 -12.20 -13.10 4.73
C SER A 34 -12.44 -14.35 3.88
N PRO A 35 -11.66 -14.60 2.80
CA PRO A 35 -11.73 -15.83 2.04
C PRO A 35 -11.55 -17.08 2.91
N ALA A 36 -10.64 -17.05 3.87
CA ALA A 36 -10.41 -18.14 4.82
C ALA A 36 -11.65 -18.40 5.71
N TRP A 37 -12.34 -17.35 6.17
CA TRP A 37 -13.58 -17.47 6.93
C TRP A 37 -14.73 -18.04 6.09
N ASN A 38 -14.85 -17.61 4.82
CA ASN A 38 -15.90 -18.09 3.91
C ASN A 38 -15.76 -19.58 3.58
N GLN A 39 -14.54 -20.12 3.60
CA GLN A 39 -14.27 -21.54 3.37
C GLN A 39 -14.57 -22.44 4.59
N LEU A 40 -14.81 -21.85 5.76
CA LEU A 40 -15.12 -22.64 6.96
C LEU A 40 -16.50 -23.29 6.87
N PRO A 41 -16.64 -24.56 7.29
CA PRO A 41 -17.94 -25.22 7.44
C PRO A 41 -18.90 -24.40 8.33
N PRO A 42 -20.21 -24.39 8.07
CA PRO A 42 -21.18 -23.64 8.88
C PRO A 42 -21.16 -23.99 10.38
N SER A 43 -20.80 -25.22 10.73
CA SER A 43 -20.70 -25.71 12.10
C SER A 43 -19.33 -25.46 12.76
N ASP A 44 -18.38 -24.85 12.05
CA ASP A 44 -17.04 -24.58 12.58
C ASP A 44 -17.09 -23.42 13.60
N PRO A 45 -16.68 -23.64 14.86
CA PRO A 45 -16.76 -22.62 15.92
C PRO A 45 -15.91 -21.38 15.62
N ARG A 46 -14.88 -21.45 14.74
CA ARG A 46 -14.17 -20.25 14.27
C ARG A 46 -15.08 -19.22 13.65
N ARG A 47 -16.17 -19.66 13.01
CA ARG A 47 -17.09 -18.72 12.36
C ARG A 47 -17.69 -17.79 13.39
N TYR A 48 -18.10 -18.34 14.53
CA TYR A 48 -18.65 -17.58 15.65
C TYR A 48 -17.58 -16.73 16.35
N ALA A 49 -16.39 -17.29 16.57
CA ALA A 49 -15.28 -16.53 17.15
C ALA A 49 -14.92 -15.29 16.31
N ALA A 50 -14.81 -15.44 14.99
CA ALA A 50 -14.51 -14.34 14.07
C ALA A 50 -15.59 -13.26 14.09
N VAL A 51 -16.87 -13.63 14.21
CA VAL A 51 -17.99 -12.68 14.34
C VAL A 51 -17.88 -11.89 15.64
N ILE A 52 -17.60 -12.56 16.76
CA ILE A 52 -17.42 -11.91 18.06
C ILE A 52 -16.23 -10.95 18.02
N GLU A 53 -15.08 -11.39 17.49
CA GLU A 53 -13.90 -10.54 17.35
C GLU A 53 -14.20 -9.30 16.49
N ALA A 54 -14.88 -9.47 15.35
CA ALA A 54 -15.27 -8.35 14.49
C ALA A 54 -16.24 -7.40 15.19
N ALA A 55 -17.19 -7.91 15.96
CA ALA A 55 -18.11 -7.09 16.74
C ALA A 55 -17.38 -6.29 17.83
N GLU A 56 -16.40 -6.88 18.52
CA GLU A 56 -15.58 -6.15 19.50
C GLU A 56 -14.68 -5.11 18.86
N GLN A 57 -14.08 -5.43 17.70
CA GLN A 57 -13.30 -4.47 16.93
C GLN A 57 -14.17 -3.27 16.51
N TRP A 58 -15.39 -3.53 16.05
CA TRP A 58 -16.34 -2.47 15.72
C TRP A 58 -16.64 -1.58 16.93
N ARG A 59 -16.96 -2.17 18.10
CA ARG A 59 -17.22 -1.37 19.32
C ARG A 59 -16.03 -0.52 19.72
N ARG A 60 -14.81 -1.07 19.66
CA ARG A 60 -13.58 -0.31 19.96
C ARG A 60 -13.37 0.81 18.96
N GLN A 61 -13.58 0.55 17.68
CA GLN A 61 -13.47 1.55 16.63
C GLN A 61 -14.47 2.68 16.84
N THR A 62 -15.74 2.37 17.10
CA THR A 62 -16.77 3.38 17.37
C THR A 62 -16.44 4.21 18.62
N ALA A 63 -15.95 3.58 19.69
CA ALA A 63 -15.53 4.29 20.89
C ALA A 63 -14.34 5.22 20.63
N GLU A 64 -13.40 4.79 19.78
CA GLU A 64 -12.24 5.59 19.39
C GLU A 64 -12.63 6.76 18.47
N GLU A 65 -13.53 6.55 17.52
CA GLU A 65 -14.11 7.61 16.68
C GLU A 65 -14.79 8.66 17.55
N GLN A 66 -15.64 8.25 18.50
CA GLN A 66 -16.27 9.17 19.46
C GLN A 66 -15.26 9.94 20.30
N ARG A 67 -14.18 9.30 20.74
CA ARG A 67 -13.10 9.97 21.48
C ARG A 67 -12.41 11.03 20.62
N LEU A 68 -12.13 10.71 19.35
CA LEU A 68 -11.50 11.65 18.42
C LEU A 68 -12.42 12.81 18.06
N ASP A 69 -13.72 12.56 17.88
CA ASP A 69 -14.72 13.61 17.64
C ASP A 69 -14.79 14.56 18.84
N GLN A 70 -14.87 14.02 20.06
CA GLN A 70 -14.83 14.83 21.29
C GLN A 70 -13.53 15.64 21.40
N LEU A 71 -12.38 15.02 21.10
CA LEU A 71 -11.09 15.71 21.12
C LEU A 71 -11.05 16.84 20.07
N ALA A 72 -11.63 16.63 18.88
CA ALA A 72 -11.70 17.66 17.85
C ALA A 72 -12.53 18.87 18.29
N GLU A 73 -13.57 18.66 19.09
CA GLU A 73 -14.40 19.74 19.66
C GLU A 73 -13.69 20.46 20.82
N ASP A 74 -13.10 19.71 21.75
CA ASP A 74 -12.51 20.25 22.98
C ASP A 74 -11.13 20.89 22.76
N ASP A 75 -10.28 20.25 21.93
CA ASP A 75 -8.93 20.71 21.60
C ASP A 75 -8.56 20.35 20.14
N PRO A 76 -8.97 21.19 19.18
CA PRO A 76 -8.67 20.98 17.76
C PRO A 76 -7.16 20.86 17.45
N ALA A 77 -6.30 21.49 18.26
CA ALA A 77 -4.86 21.44 18.04
C ALA A 77 -4.26 20.09 18.46
N ALA A 78 -4.69 19.56 19.61
CA ALA A 78 -4.32 18.21 20.05
C ALA A 78 -4.85 17.14 19.09
N TRP A 79 -6.11 17.25 18.64
CA TRP A 79 -6.68 16.37 17.63
C TRP A 79 -5.85 16.36 16.34
N TYR A 80 -5.51 17.54 15.80
CA TYR A 80 -4.71 17.64 14.58
C TYR A 80 -3.33 17.00 14.74
N ALA A 81 -2.67 17.24 15.88
CA ALA A 81 -1.38 16.64 16.19
C ALA A 81 -1.47 15.10 16.24
N GLU A 82 -2.52 14.56 16.85
CA GLU A 82 -2.74 13.12 16.97
C GLU A 82 -3.04 12.46 15.62
N VAL A 83 -4.02 12.97 14.87
CA VAL A 83 -4.41 12.41 13.56
C VAL A 83 -3.29 12.49 12.52
N THR A 84 -2.44 13.52 12.60
CA THR A 84 -1.30 13.68 11.68
C THR A 84 -0.01 13.04 12.16
N ALA A 85 0.04 12.49 13.39
CA ALA A 85 1.28 11.97 13.99
C ALA A 85 1.99 10.95 13.09
N GLY A 86 1.25 9.96 12.57
CA GLY A 86 1.80 8.93 11.68
C GLY A 86 2.30 9.50 10.34
N ALA A 87 1.55 10.41 9.73
CA ALA A 87 1.98 11.10 8.51
C ALA A 87 3.24 11.95 8.75
N ASN A 88 3.33 12.62 9.91
CA ASN A 88 4.49 13.41 10.31
C ASN A 88 5.72 12.53 10.59
N GLU A 89 5.54 11.32 11.11
CA GLU A 89 6.62 10.33 11.24
C GLU A 89 7.17 9.89 9.89
N GLU A 90 6.28 9.53 8.95
CA GLU A 90 6.68 9.16 7.60
C GLU A 90 7.33 10.31 6.84
N ALA A 91 6.78 11.53 6.96
CA ALA A 91 7.39 12.72 6.40
C ALA A 91 8.82 12.94 6.94
N ARG A 92 9.04 12.75 8.25
CA ARG A 92 10.39 12.83 8.86
C ARG A 92 11.33 11.77 8.31
N ARG A 93 10.86 10.53 8.10
CA ARG A 93 11.66 9.45 7.49
C ARG A 93 12.08 9.80 6.05
N LEU A 94 11.18 10.40 5.29
CA LEU A 94 11.39 10.73 3.88
C LEU A 94 12.13 12.05 3.67
N ALA A 95 12.05 13.00 4.61
CA ALA A 95 12.58 14.36 4.48
C ALA A 95 14.06 14.38 4.05
N GLY A 96 14.90 13.57 4.71
CA GLY A 96 16.32 13.50 4.37
C GLY A 96 16.62 12.91 2.98
N ARG A 97 15.74 12.05 2.45
CA ARG A 97 15.85 11.57 1.07
C ARG A 97 15.40 12.62 0.08
N LEU A 98 14.22 13.22 0.32
CA LEU A 98 13.64 14.24 -0.55
C LEU A 98 14.52 15.49 -0.65
N ALA A 99 15.13 15.93 0.45
CA ALA A 99 16.05 17.08 0.48
C ALA A 99 17.31 16.87 -0.37
N ARG A 100 17.68 15.62 -0.68
CA ARG A 100 18.82 15.28 -1.55
C ARG A 100 18.43 15.08 -3.01
N MET A 101 17.13 15.04 -3.31
CA MET A 101 16.64 14.90 -4.68
C MET A 101 16.68 16.25 -5.38
N ARG A 102 17.02 16.22 -6.68
CA ARG A 102 16.95 17.44 -7.49
C ARG A 102 15.50 17.87 -7.67
N THR A 103 15.26 19.16 -7.51
CA THR A 103 13.98 19.78 -7.82
C THR A 103 13.73 19.79 -9.32
N LEU A 104 12.46 19.98 -9.73
CA LEU A 104 12.12 20.13 -11.15
C LEU A 104 12.88 21.30 -11.80
N ALA A 105 12.99 22.43 -11.09
CA ALA A 105 13.74 23.60 -11.56
C ALA A 105 15.23 23.27 -11.81
N GLU A 106 15.86 22.50 -10.91
CA GLU A 106 17.26 22.08 -11.08
C GLU A 106 17.45 21.08 -12.22
N LEU A 107 16.47 20.21 -12.46
CA LEU A 107 16.49 19.28 -13.59
C LEU A 107 16.31 20.00 -14.91
N ASP A 108 15.42 20.99 -14.97
CA ASP A 108 15.20 21.78 -16.18
C ASP A 108 16.41 22.65 -16.51
N ALA A 109 17.02 23.30 -15.51
CA ALA A 109 18.30 24.00 -15.70
C ALA A 109 19.40 23.08 -16.24
N ALA A 110 19.46 21.82 -15.77
CA ALA A 110 20.42 20.85 -16.29
C ALA A 110 20.15 20.43 -17.75
N ARG A 111 18.89 20.44 -18.19
CA ARG A 111 18.50 20.06 -19.56
C ARG A 111 18.85 21.13 -20.58
N THR A 112 18.81 22.41 -20.19
CA THR A 112 19.00 23.55 -21.11
C THR A 112 20.40 23.61 -21.73
N HIS A 113 21.41 22.97 -21.14
CA HIS A 113 22.80 23.19 -21.51
C HIS A 113 23.48 22.12 -22.35
N ARG A 114 22.79 21.05 -22.79
CA ARG A 114 23.47 20.03 -23.61
C ARG A 114 23.47 20.45 -25.08
N PRO A 115 24.62 20.82 -25.66
CA PRO A 115 24.67 21.15 -27.08
C PRO A 115 24.25 19.92 -27.90
N PRO A 116 23.59 20.11 -29.05
CA PRO A 116 23.25 19.01 -29.94
C PRO A 116 24.51 18.19 -30.25
N ARG A 117 24.44 16.87 -30.06
CA ARG A 117 25.55 15.98 -30.39
C ARG A 117 25.81 16.10 -31.88
N GLN A 118 27.04 16.44 -32.26
CA GLN A 118 27.43 16.43 -33.67
C GLN A 118 27.38 14.98 -34.16
N LEU A 119 26.62 14.76 -35.23
CA LEU A 119 26.48 13.45 -35.86
C LEU A 119 27.60 13.32 -36.90
N HIS A 120 28.31 12.20 -36.85
CA HIS A 120 29.26 11.81 -37.88
C HIS A 120 28.81 10.48 -38.47
N ALA A 121 28.94 10.32 -39.78
CA ALA A 121 28.73 9.02 -40.40
C ALA A 121 29.90 8.10 -40.06
N THR A 122 29.58 6.88 -39.62
CA THR A 122 30.57 5.85 -39.36
C THR A 122 31.35 5.55 -40.65
N PRO A 123 32.70 5.46 -40.61
CA PRO A 123 33.49 5.10 -41.78
C PRO A 123 33.04 3.79 -42.41
N GLY A 124 33.03 3.74 -43.74
CA GLY A 124 32.58 2.57 -44.52
C GLY A 124 31.07 2.44 -44.74
N TRP A 125 30.25 3.34 -44.16
CA TRP A 125 28.82 3.37 -44.41
C TRP A 125 28.46 4.27 -45.60
N PRO A 126 27.37 3.97 -46.33
CA PRO A 126 26.85 4.86 -47.35
C PRO A 126 26.36 6.19 -46.73
N PRO A 127 26.27 7.28 -47.51
CA PRO A 127 25.79 8.57 -47.01
C PRO A 127 24.44 8.45 -46.29
N VAL A 128 24.37 8.95 -45.06
CA VAL A 128 23.17 8.83 -44.22
C VAL A 128 22.34 10.11 -44.30
N ALA A 129 21.08 10.02 -44.73
CA ALA A 129 20.18 11.16 -44.81
C ALA A 129 19.89 11.74 -43.41
N ILE A 130 19.90 13.06 -43.27
CA ILE A 130 19.61 13.74 -42.00
C ILE A 130 18.08 13.92 -41.85
N PRO A 131 17.45 13.30 -40.84
CA PRO A 131 16.01 13.48 -40.60
C PRO A 131 15.65 14.96 -40.43
N GLY A 132 14.58 15.41 -41.09
CA GLY A 132 14.12 16.80 -41.06
C GLY A 132 14.90 17.78 -41.94
N LYS A 133 15.89 17.33 -42.72
CA LYS A 133 16.63 18.14 -43.71
C LYS A 133 16.70 17.43 -45.07
N PRO A 134 15.60 17.46 -45.87
CA PRO A 134 15.57 16.78 -47.16
C PRO A 134 16.71 17.27 -48.06
N GLY A 135 17.39 16.33 -48.73
CA GLY A 135 18.55 16.60 -49.59
C GLY A 135 19.90 16.72 -48.86
N ARG A 136 19.93 16.68 -47.51
CA ARG A 136 21.16 16.75 -46.74
C ARG A 136 21.59 15.38 -46.23
N TYR A 137 22.85 15.02 -46.50
CA TYR A 137 23.44 13.74 -46.12
C TYR A 137 24.69 13.93 -45.25
N LEU A 138 24.94 13.00 -44.33
CA LEU A 138 26.19 12.85 -43.61
C LEU A 138 27.09 11.90 -44.39
N HIS A 139 28.27 12.39 -44.76
CA HIS A 139 29.27 11.59 -45.43
C HIS A 139 30.29 11.07 -44.41
N PRO A 140 30.76 9.82 -44.54
CA PRO A 140 31.86 9.34 -43.72
C PRO A 140 33.08 10.22 -44.02
N ALA A 141 33.74 10.70 -42.97
CA ALA A 141 35.06 11.30 -43.15
C ALA A 141 35.99 10.25 -43.77
N PRO A 142 36.92 10.62 -44.68
CA PRO A 142 37.89 9.68 -45.20
C PRO A 142 38.63 9.08 -44.01
N SER A 143 38.53 7.74 -43.86
CA SER A 143 39.24 7.03 -42.81
C SER A 143 40.73 7.29 -43.05
N ALA A 144 41.39 8.01 -42.15
CA ALA A 144 42.84 7.97 -42.07
C ALA A 144 43.21 6.58 -41.55
N MET A 145 43.14 5.58 -42.44
CA MET A 145 43.72 4.28 -42.21
C MET A 145 45.22 4.41 -42.47
N ALA A 146 45.96 4.34 -41.36
CA ALA A 146 47.31 3.82 -41.22
C ALA A 146 47.99 3.36 -42.53
N ALA A 147 49.00 4.14 -42.92
CA ALA A 147 50.26 3.65 -43.44
C ALA A 147 51.36 4.17 -42.52
#